data_AF-A0A6A2EPL2-F1
#
_entry.id   AF-A0A6A2EPL2-F1
#
_cell.length_a   1.000
_cell.length_b   1.000
_cell.length_c   1.000
_cell.angle_alpha   90.00
_cell.angle_beta   90.00
_cell.angle_gamma   90.00
#
_symmetry.space_group_name_H-M   'P 1'
#
loop_
_entity.id
_entity.type
_entity.pdbx_description
1 polymer ?
#
loop_
_entity_poly.entity_id
_entity_poly.type
_entity_poly.pdbx_seq_one_letter_code
_entity_poly.pdbx_strand_id
1 'polypeptide(L)'
;MNMRLWVFRLSLGNSGEPSNECPVDLDRDDIKRYRHETSPIKFSDYPDLDLAILNNELFEKGKLRQGWGTSFNRINLDLNHPQKKWLENYIKLAWKVQGEKVDCEDAMGRYNILKGMKDMKVGNIVFVPRIPDENQFTVATVKKEYYFQKITGFIGHGHVIEIKKIKIFNYYDFIVPKIFNPYRRAIGEIKENHQNFRTINTFIKKYYSFKK
;
A
#
# COMPACT_ATOMS: atom_id res chain seq x y z
N MET A 1 -18.98 2.10 -15.27
CA MET A 1 -17.63 2.30 -14.69
C MET A 1 -16.65 1.39 -15.41
N ASN A 2 -15.59 1.95 -16.00
CA ASN A 2 -14.54 1.13 -16.61
C ASN A 2 -13.77 0.38 -15.52
N MET A 3 -13.55 -0.92 -15.75
CA MET A 3 -12.79 -1.79 -14.86
C MET A 3 -11.29 -1.42 -14.96
N ARG A 4 -10.73 -0.84 -13.88
CA ARG A 4 -9.31 -0.53 -13.79
C ARG A 4 -8.52 -1.69 -13.19
N LEU A 5 -7.25 -1.76 -13.56
CA LEU A 5 -6.33 -2.84 -13.21
C LEU A 5 -5.18 -2.29 -12.36
N TRP A 6 -4.82 -3.00 -11.30
CA TRP A 6 -3.83 -2.55 -10.34
C TRP A 6 -2.84 -3.65 -9.99
N VAL A 7 -1.58 -3.29 -9.76
CA VAL A 7 -0.60 -4.10 -9.03
C VAL A 7 -0.51 -3.57 -7.61
N PHE A 8 -0.60 -4.48 -6.65
CA PHE A 8 -0.47 -4.22 -5.23
C PHE A 8 0.57 -5.17 -4.66
N ARG A 9 1.74 -4.64 -4.30
CA ARG A 9 2.80 -5.38 -3.62
C ARG A 9 2.64 -5.12 -2.13
N LEU A 10 2.55 -6.19 -1.35
CA LEU A 10 2.61 -6.09 0.11
C LEU A 10 4.02 -5.58 0.45
N SER A 11 4.14 -4.31 0.84
CA SER A 11 5.42 -3.77 1.28
C SER A 11 5.64 -4.15 2.74
N LEU A 12 6.68 -4.95 2.99
CA LEU A 12 7.19 -5.22 4.33
C LEU A 12 8.36 -4.30 4.72
N GLY A 13 8.82 -3.44 3.82
CA GLY A 13 9.98 -2.57 4.05
C GLY A 13 9.74 -1.11 3.69
N ASN A 14 10.72 -0.27 4.03
CA ASN A 14 10.73 1.17 3.79
C ASN A 14 11.13 1.53 2.33
N SER A 15 10.58 0.87 1.31
CA SER A 15 10.93 1.13 -0.10
C SER A 15 9.96 2.07 -0.83
N GLY A 16 10.47 3.11 -1.48
CA GLY A 16 9.70 4.12 -2.19
C GLY A 16 10.64 5.16 -2.77
N GLU A 17 10.41 5.57 -4.01
CA GLU A 17 11.21 6.63 -4.63
C GLU A 17 10.79 7.99 -4.05
N PRO A 18 11.74 8.81 -3.57
CA PRO A 18 11.45 10.18 -3.17
C PRO A 18 10.84 10.97 -4.34
N SER A 19 10.02 11.97 -4.01
CA SER A 19 9.58 12.97 -4.98
C SER A 19 10.68 13.99 -5.21
N ASN A 20 10.83 14.51 -6.44
CA ASN A 20 11.78 15.60 -6.71
C ASN A 20 11.34 16.96 -6.15
N GLU A 21 10.10 17.07 -5.64
CA GLU A 21 9.55 18.31 -5.10
C GLU A 21 8.74 18.06 -3.83
N CYS A 22 8.97 18.92 -2.84
CA CYS A 22 8.10 19.11 -1.69
C CYS A 22 7.13 20.27 -1.98
N PRO A 23 5.83 20.03 -2.22
CA PRO A 23 4.90 21.09 -2.65
C PRO A 23 4.33 21.88 -1.47
N VAL A 24 4.83 21.67 -0.25
CA VAL A 24 4.27 22.27 0.96
C VAL A 24 5.38 22.83 1.82
N ASP A 25 5.22 24.11 2.18
CA ASP A 25 6.00 24.69 3.25
C ASP A 25 5.53 24.09 4.57
N LEU A 26 6.36 23.19 5.10
CA LEU A 26 6.13 22.51 6.37
C LEU A 26 6.70 23.37 7.49
N ASP A 27 5.93 23.52 8.57
CA ASP A 27 6.41 24.19 9.77
C ASP A 27 7.49 23.33 10.45
N ARG A 28 8.75 23.62 10.12
CA ARG A 28 9.90 22.89 10.63
C ARG A 28 10.06 23.05 12.14
N ASP A 29 9.60 24.16 12.70
CA ASP A 29 9.73 24.44 14.13
C ASP A 29 8.68 23.67 14.93
N ASP A 30 7.45 23.53 14.42
CA ASP A 30 6.43 22.66 14.99
C ASP A 30 6.86 21.17 14.95
N ILE A 31 7.42 20.70 13.83
CA ILE A 31 7.90 19.31 13.73
C ILE A 31 9.08 19.08 14.71
N LYS A 32 10.02 20.04 14.82
CA LYS A 32 11.10 19.96 15.83
C LYS A 32 10.57 20.02 17.25
N ARG A 33 9.59 20.87 17.54
CA ARG A 33 8.97 20.98 18.87
C ARG A 33 8.32 19.66 19.27
N TYR A 34 7.57 19.04 18.37
CA TYR A 34 6.96 17.73 18.58
C TYR A 34 7.99 16.63 18.91
N ARG A 35 9.17 16.71 18.30
CA ARG A 35 10.31 15.81 18.62
C ARG A 35 10.82 16.01 20.05
N HIS A 36 10.89 17.24 20.55
CA HIS A 36 11.40 17.54 21.88
C HIS A 36 10.37 17.30 23.00
N GLU A 37 9.09 17.54 22.73
CA GLU A 37 8.02 17.39 23.72
C GLU A 37 7.61 15.92 23.94
N THR A 38 8.08 15.00 23.11
CA THR A 38 7.63 13.60 23.20
C THR A 38 8.78 12.60 23.06
N SER A 39 8.93 11.73 24.06
CA SER A 39 9.96 10.70 24.06
C SER A 39 9.77 9.72 22.89
N PRO A 40 10.86 9.30 22.22
CA PRO A 40 10.79 8.29 21.16
C PRO A 40 10.33 6.95 21.74
N ILE A 41 9.47 6.26 21.00
CA ILE A 41 8.99 4.93 21.38
C ILE A 41 10.04 3.92 20.91
N LYS A 42 10.46 3.00 21.78
CA LYS A 42 11.31 1.89 21.34
C LYS A 42 10.45 0.90 20.56
N PHE A 43 10.86 0.60 19.34
CA PHE A 43 10.19 -0.35 18.44
C PHE A 43 10.03 -1.76 19.03
N SER A 44 10.80 -2.10 20.07
CA SER A 44 10.69 -3.38 20.79
C SER A 44 9.29 -3.67 21.34
N ASP A 45 8.46 -2.64 21.53
CA ASP A 45 7.15 -2.79 22.16
C ASP A 45 6.04 -3.12 21.15
N TYR A 46 6.31 -3.04 19.84
CA TYR A 46 5.35 -3.34 18.79
C TYR A 46 6.03 -4.03 17.60
N PRO A 47 5.80 -5.33 17.38
CA PRO A 47 6.37 -6.03 16.24
C PRO A 47 5.80 -5.47 14.93
N ASP A 48 6.62 -5.47 13.88
CA ASP A 48 6.14 -5.30 12.52
C ASP A 48 5.20 -6.45 12.13
N LEU A 49 4.22 -6.17 11.27
CA LEU A 49 3.37 -7.24 10.74
C LEU A 49 4.22 -8.17 9.87
N ASP A 50 4.22 -9.47 10.19
CA ASP A 50 4.83 -10.47 9.33
C ASP A 50 3.93 -10.83 8.12
N LEU A 51 4.53 -11.52 7.17
CA LEU A 51 3.83 -11.95 5.95
C LEU A 51 2.69 -12.94 6.23
N ALA A 52 2.82 -13.76 7.28
CA ALA A 52 1.80 -14.75 7.63
C ALA A 52 0.50 -14.08 8.09
N ILE A 53 0.61 -13.01 8.89
CA ILE A 53 -0.55 -12.20 9.32
C ILE A 53 -1.18 -11.51 8.12
N LEU A 54 -0.38 -10.93 7.22
CA LEU A 54 -0.91 -10.28 6.01
C LEU A 54 -1.60 -11.28 5.09
N ASN A 55 -1.04 -12.48 4.91
CA ASN A 55 -1.67 -13.55 4.16
C ASN A 55 -3.00 -13.96 4.80
N ASN A 56 -3.06 -14.10 6.12
CA ASN A 56 -4.30 -14.41 6.83
C ASN A 56 -5.35 -13.30 6.65
N GLU A 57 -4.98 -12.02 6.81
CA GLU A 57 -5.91 -10.91 6.54
C GLU A 57 -6.41 -10.93 5.09
N LEU A 58 -5.54 -11.24 4.13
CA LEU A 58 -5.86 -11.30 2.71
C LEU A 58 -6.82 -12.45 2.39
N PHE A 59 -6.44 -13.70 2.70
CA PHE A 59 -7.16 -14.89 2.26
C PHE A 59 -8.40 -15.19 3.11
N GLU A 60 -8.31 -15.04 4.44
CA GLU A 60 -9.43 -15.40 5.34
C GLU A 60 -10.41 -14.25 5.53
N LYS A 61 -9.92 -13.01 5.55
CA LYS A 61 -10.75 -11.83 5.85
C LYS A 61 -11.02 -10.95 4.63
N GLY A 62 -10.38 -11.23 3.50
CA GLY A 62 -10.52 -10.43 2.30
C GLY A 62 -10.03 -8.99 2.49
N LYS A 63 -9.00 -8.77 3.30
CA LYS A 63 -8.44 -7.44 3.58
C LYS A 63 -7.03 -7.33 3.02
N LEU A 64 -6.86 -6.44 2.05
CA LEU A 64 -5.54 -6.13 1.50
C LEU A 64 -5.01 -4.87 2.19
N ARG A 65 -3.91 -5.04 2.94
CA ARG A 65 -3.32 -3.99 3.76
C ARG A 65 -2.02 -3.47 3.16
N GLN A 66 -1.79 -2.17 3.29
CA GLN A 66 -0.51 -1.56 2.93
C GLN A 66 0.16 -0.89 4.12
N GLY A 67 1.49 -1.03 4.20
CA GLY A 67 2.35 -0.38 5.18
C GLY A 67 2.26 1.15 5.18
N TRP A 68 3.00 1.80 6.08
CA TRP A 68 2.97 3.26 6.34
C TRP A 68 1.64 3.82 6.87
N GLY A 69 0.71 2.94 7.26
CA GLY A 69 -0.55 3.33 7.90
C GLY A 69 -0.48 3.22 9.41
N THR A 70 0.06 4.22 10.08
CA THR A 70 0.21 4.23 11.55
C THR A 70 -0.73 5.25 12.20
N SER A 71 -1.16 4.95 13.42
CA SER A 71 -1.85 5.88 14.29
C SER A 71 -1.29 5.79 15.70
N PHE A 72 -0.86 6.94 16.22
CA PHE A 72 -0.33 7.08 17.56
C PHE A 72 -0.80 8.41 18.19
N ASN A 73 -1.32 8.35 19.41
CA ASN A 73 -2.03 9.45 20.06
C ASN A 73 -3.12 10.03 19.12
N ARG A 74 -3.14 11.37 18.94
CA ARG A 74 -4.08 12.09 18.07
C ARG A 74 -3.59 12.23 16.61
N ILE A 75 -2.47 11.60 16.26
CA ILE A 75 -1.88 11.66 14.92
C ILE A 75 -2.10 10.32 14.22
N ASN A 76 -2.66 10.36 13.02
CA ASN A 76 -2.80 9.17 12.17
C ASN A 76 -2.46 9.48 10.71
N LEU A 77 -2.19 8.41 9.97
CA LEU A 77 -1.80 8.45 8.56
C LEU A 77 -2.94 8.04 7.64
N ASP A 78 -4.19 8.38 7.97
CA ASP A 78 -5.33 8.21 7.06
C ASP A 78 -5.16 9.09 5.81
N LEU A 79 -5.21 8.49 4.61
CA LEU A 79 -5.10 9.19 3.32
C LEU A 79 -6.32 10.08 3.03
N ASN A 80 -7.37 10.02 3.85
CA ASN A 80 -8.49 10.96 3.81
C ASN A 80 -8.14 12.33 4.40
N HIS A 81 -7.04 12.45 5.14
CA HIS A 81 -6.53 13.76 5.52
C HIS A 81 -6.07 14.58 4.29
N PRO A 82 -6.16 15.92 4.36
CA PRO A 82 -5.50 16.77 3.37
C PRO A 82 -4.03 16.41 3.24
N GLN A 83 -3.50 16.43 2.00
CA GLN A 83 -2.13 16.02 1.70
C GLN A 83 -1.08 16.67 2.62
N LYS A 84 -1.16 18.00 2.83
CA LYS A 84 -0.26 18.72 3.73
C LYS A 84 -0.25 18.11 5.14
N LYS A 85 -1.44 17.89 5.70
CA LYS A 85 -1.61 17.29 7.03
C LYS A 85 -1.09 15.86 7.09
N TRP A 86 -1.30 15.07 6.03
CA TRP A 86 -0.75 13.72 5.97
C TRP A 86 0.79 13.73 5.99
N LEU A 87 1.43 14.63 5.23
CA LEU A 87 2.89 14.77 5.19
C LEU A 87 3.47 15.20 6.53
N GLU A 88 2.86 16.20 7.19
CA GLU A 88 3.23 16.63 8.54
C GLU A 88 3.12 15.48 9.54
N ASN A 89 2.01 14.73 9.50
CA ASN A 89 1.79 13.58 10.36
C ASN A 89 2.82 12.47 10.11
N TYR A 90 3.15 12.20 8.84
CA TYR A 90 4.11 11.17 8.44
C TYR A 90 5.50 11.48 8.99
N ILE A 91 5.98 12.71 8.80
CA ILE A 91 7.31 13.13 9.27
C ILE A 91 7.35 13.10 10.81
N LYS A 92 6.33 13.62 11.49
CA LYS A 92 6.22 13.57 12.96
C LYS A 92 6.24 12.13 13.49
N LEU A 93 5.52 11.21 12.83
CA LEU A 93 5.48 9.81 13.24
C LEU A 93 6.77 9.06 12.89
N ALA A 94 7.39 9.30 11.74
CA ALA A 94 8.67 8.69 11.38
C ALA A 94 9.75 9.06 12.40
N TRP A 95 9.84 10.33 12.78
CA TRP A 95 10.82 10.79 13.78
C TRP A 95 10.56 10.20 15.17
N LYS A 96 9.29 10.12 15.58
CA LYS A 96 8.90 9.70 16.94
C LYS A 96 8.83 8.19 17.14
N VAL A 97 8.28 7.50 16.16
CA VAL A 97 7.97 6.07 16.24
C VAL A 97 9.09 5.26 15.62
N GLN A 98 9.66 5.69 14.49
CA GLN A 98 10.69 4.94 13.77
C GLN A 98 12.11 5.42 14.08
N GLY A 99 12.26 6.60 14.69
CA GLY A 99 13.57 7.23 14.90
C GLY A 99 14.27 7.61 13.60
N GLU A 100 13.56 7.54 12.47
CA GLU A 100 14.08 7.78 11.14
C GLU A 100 13.96 9.25 10.77
N LYS A 101 15.02 9.83 10.23
CA LYS A 101 14.95 11.17 9.65
C LYS A 101 14.37 11.08 8.25
N VAL A 102 13.07 11.29 8.16
CA VAL A 102 12.33 11.43 6.89
C VAL A 102 12.20 12.92 6.57
N ASP A 103 12.45 13.29 5.31
CA ASP A 103 12.15 14.62 4.79
C ASP A 103 10.83 14.66 4.01
N CYS A 104 10.48 15.84 3.50
CA CYS A 104 9.23 16.03 2.77
C CYS A 104 9.20 15.29 1.43
N GLU A 105 10.34 15.16 0.75
CA GLU A 105 10.46 14.52 -0.56
C GLU A 105 10.20 13.02 -0.42
N ASP A 106 10.80 12.41 0.60
CA ASP A 106 10.53 11.02 0.99
C ASP A 106 9.06 10.82 1.36
N ALA A 107 8.52 11.67 2.24
CA ALA A 107 7.12 11.61 2.67
C ALA A 107 6.17 11.73 1.46
N MET A 108 6.48 12.62 0.52
CA MET A 108 5.71 12.79 -0.70
C MET A 108 5.78 11.56 -1.61
N GLY A 109 6.95 10.95 -1.76
CA GLY A 109 7.12 9.68 -2.46
C GLY A 109 6.15 8.61 -1.92
N ARG A 110 6.07 8.48 -0.60
CA ARG A 110 5.12 7.55 0.06
C ARG A 110 3.67 7.91 -0.21
N TYR A 111 3.31 9.18 -0.02
CA TYR A 111 1.95 9.64 -0.26
C TYR A 111 1.50 9.35 -1.71
N ASN A 112 2.37 9.61 -2.68
CA ASN A 112 2.09 9.40 -4.11
C ASN A 112 1.90 7.92 -4.47
N ILE A 113 2.56 7.01 -3.76
CA ILE A 113 2.33 5.56 -3.89
C ILE A 113 0.97 5.21 -3.26
N LEU A 114 0.76 5.60 -2.01
CA LEU A 114 -0.39 5.19 -1.20
C LEU A 114 -1.72 5.76 -1.70
N LYS A 115 -1.73 7.00 -2.22
CA LYS A 115 -2.96 7.65 -2.70
C LYS A 115 -3.68 6.86 -3.78
N GLY A 116 -2.95 6.01 -4.53
CA GLY A 116 -3.53 5.09 -5.50
C GLY A 116 -4.57 4.14 -4.90
N MET A 117 -4.51 3.82 -3.61
CA MET A 117 -5.57 3.04 -2.94
C MET A 117 -6.93 3.75 -2.95
N LYS A 118 -6.97 5.08 -2.89
CA LYS A 118 -8.22 5.87 -2.94
C LYS A 118 -8.89 5.83 -4.32
N ASP A 119 -8.08 5.60 -5.36
CA ASP A 119 -8.51 5.51 -6.74
C ASP A 119 -9.06 4.11 -7.11
N MET A 120 -8.82 3.12 -6.26
CA MET A 120 -9.36 1.77 -6.42
C MET A 120 -10.85 1.74 -6.07
N LYS A 121 -11.69 1.48 -7.06
CA LYS A 121 -13.15 1.43 -6.92
C LYS A 121 -13.68 0.01 -6.91
N VAL A 122 -14.87 -0.19 -6.33
CA VAL A 122 -15.55 -1.49 -6.32
C VAL A 122 -15.60 -2.07 -7.74
N GLY A 123 -15.23 -3.33 -7.88
CA GLY A 123 -15.15 -4.02 -9.18
C GLY A 123 -13.83 -3.88 -9.93
N ASN A 124 -12.90 -3.03 -9.48
CA ASN A 124 -11.53 -3.02 -10.02
C ASN A 124 -10.81 -4.34 -9.71
N ILE A 125 -9.82 -4.70 -10.54
CA ILE A 125 -9.02 -5.92 -10.36
C ILE A 125 -7.65 -5.55 -9.82
N VAL A 126 -7.20 -6.31 -8.83
CA VAL A 126 -5.91 -6.15 -8.17
C VAL A 126 -5.11 -7.44 -8.33
N PHE A 127 -3.88 -7.30 -8.81
CA PHE A 127 -2.86 -8.34 -8.81
C PHE A 127 -1.95 -8.14 -7.60
N VAL A 128 -1.70 -9.22 -6.88
CA VAL A 128 -0.76 -9.27 -5.76
C VAL A 128 0.37 -10.24 -6.12
N PRO A 129 1.47 -9.74 -6.70
CA PRO A 129 2.60 -10.57 -7.10
C PRO A 129 3.26 -11.22 -5.90
N ARG A 130 3.74 -12.46 -6.06
CA ARG A 130 4.57 -13.19 -5.08
C ARG A 130 3.82 -13.50 -3.77
N ILE A 131 2.52 -13.70 -3.88
CA ILE A 131 1.62 -14.01 -2.76
C ILE A 131 0.68 -15.14 -3.20
N PRO A 132 0.60 -16.25 -2.44
CA PRO A 132 1.18 -16.45 -1.10
C PRO A 132 2.71 -16.70 -1.07
N ASP A 133 3.32 -17.10 -2.20
CA ASP A 133 4.75 -17.36 -2.31
C ASP A 133 5.39 -16.76 -3.58
N GLU A 134 6.72 -16.81 -3.68
CA GLU A 134 7.53 -16.20 -4.74
C GLU A 134 7.18 -16.69 -6.17
N ASN A 135 6.64 -17.90 -6.33
CA ASN A 135 6.31 -18.50 -7.62
C ASN A 135 4.84 -18.29 -8.02
N GLN A 136 4.08 -17.61 -7.17
CA GLN A 136 2.64 -17.41 -7.35
C GLN A 136 2.28 -15.93 -7.41
N PHE A 137 1.07 -15.66 -7.89
CA PHE A 137 0.42 -14.37 -7.75
C PHE A 137 -1.06 -14.56 -7.45
N THR A 138 -1.59 -13.63 -6.67
CA THR A 138 -3.00 -13.59 -6.33
C THR A 138 -3.71 -12.55 -7.18
N VAL A 139 -4.93 -12.84 -7.60
CA VAL A 139 -5.81 -11.90 -8.30
C VAL A 139 -7.11 -11.80 -7.53
N ALA A 140 -7.55 -10.56 -7.28
CA ALA A 140 -8.77 -10.30 -6.55
C ALA A 140 -9.53 -9.11 -7.13
N THR A 141 -10.81 -9.01 -6.78
CA THR A 141 -11.69 -7.90 -7.16
C THR A 141 -11.92 -7.02 -5.94
N VAL A 142 -11.82 -5.70 -6.08
CA VAL A 142 -12.15 -4.76 -5.01
C VAL A 142 -13.61 -4.91 -4.62
N LYS A 143 -13.85 -5.21 -3.35
CA LYS A 143 -15.17 -5.34 -2.71
C LYS A 143 -15.56 -4.03 -2.04
N LYS A 144 -14.62 -3.36 -1.37
CA LYS A 144 -14.82 -2.10 -0.66
C LYS A 144 -13.64 -1.17 -0.90
N GLU A 145 -13.94 0.10 -1.11
CA GLU A 145 -12.94 1.15 -1.31
C GLU A 145 -12.10 1.38 -0.05
N TYR A 146 -11.07 2.21 -0.21
CA TYR A 146 -10.13 2.56 0.83
C TYR A 146 -10.80 3.00 2.14
N TYR A 147 -10.29 2.47 3.25
CA TYR A 147 -10.53 2.99 4.59
C TYR A 147 -9.29 2.79 5.46
N PHE A 148 -9.20 3.57 6.54
CA PHE A 148 -8.14 3.44 7.52
C PHE A 148 -8.60 2.62 8.72
N GLN A 149 -7.87 1.56 9.04
CA GLN A 149 -8.14 0.69 10.19
C GLN A 149 -6.83 0.14 10.76
N LYS A 150 -6.47 0.62 11.94
CA LYS A 150 -5.36 0.09 12.74
C LYS A 150 -5.60 -1.38 13.10
N ILE A 151 -4.52 -2.16 13.15
CA ILE A 151 -4.53 -3.51 13.73
C ILE A 151 -4.11 -3.38 15.19
N THR A 152 -4.94 -3.89 16.11
CA THR A 152 -4.61 -3.92 17.54
C THR A 152 -3.34 -4.71 17.77
N GLY A 153 -2.40 -4.16 18.54
CA GLY A 153 -1.12 -4.82 18.87
C GLY A 153 0.00 -4.61 17.86
N PHE A 154 -0.24 -3.95 16.73
CA PHE A 154 0.77 -3.71 15.70
C PHE A 154 0.88 -2.23 15.33
N ILE A 155 2.07 -1.85 14.86
CA ILE A 155 2.33 -0.55 14.23
C ILE A 155 2.36 -0.75 12.71
N GLY A 156 1.79 0.20 11.97
CA GLY A 156 1.71 0.13 10.52
C GLY A 156 0.48 -0.61 9.97
N HIS A 157 0.51 -0.83 8.66
CA HIS A 157 -0.49 -1.57 7.86
C HIS A 157 -1.96 -1.16 8.04
N GLY A 158 -2.20 0.09 8.45
CA GLY A 158 -3.53 0.67 8.67
C GLY A 158 -4.29 1.06 7.41
N HIS A 159 -3.66 1.07 6.23
CA HIS A 159 -4.34 1.34 4.97
C HIS A 159 -4.99 0.07 4.44
N VAL A 160 -6.30 0.08 4.19
CA VAL A 160 -7.04 -1.14 3.83
C VAL A 160 -7.94 -0.92 2.62
N ILE A 161 -8.00 -1.91 1.75
CA ILE A 161 -9.13 -2.15 0.83
C ILE A 161 -9.68 -3.55 1.11
N GLU A 162 -10.99 -3.76 0.97
CA GLU A 162 -11.54 -5.13 1.00
C GLU A 162 -11.59 -5.69 -0.41
N ILE A 163 -11.28 -6.97 -0.54
CA ILE A 163 -11.26 -7.73 -1.79
C ILE A 163 -12.18 -8.94 -1.71
N LYS A 164 -12.53 -9.48 -2.88
CA LYS A 164 -13.31 -10.71 -3.06
C LYS A 164 -12.85 -11.44 -4.31
N LYS A 165 -13.39 -12.65 -4.54
CA LYS A 165 -13.04 -13.50 -5.69
C LYS A 165 -11.52 -13.70 -5.78
N ILE A 166 -10.93 -14.09 -4.67
CA ILE A 166 -9.48 -14.28 -4.54
C ILE A 166 -9.12 -15.57 -5.26
N LYS A 167 -8.21 -15.50 -6.22
CA LYS A 167 -7.69 -16.67 -6.95
C LYS A 167 -6.18 -16.60 -6.99
N ILE A 168 -5.54 -17.73 -6.73
CA ILE A 168 -4.09 -17.90 -6.78
C ILE A 168 -3.73 -18.56 -8.11
N PHE A 169 -2.66 -18.10 -8.74
CA PHE A 169 -2.15 -18.60 -9.99
C PHE A 169 -0.64 -18.77 -9.90
N ASN A 170 -0.10 -19.84 -10.50
CA ASN A 170 1.34 -19.98 -10.68
C ASN A 170 1.80 -19.12 -11.85
N TYR A 171 2.97 -18.48 -11.77
CA TYR A 171 3.43 -17.63 -12.86
C TYR A 171 3.61 -18.41 -14.17
N TYR A 172 4.47 -19.43 -14.20
CA TYR A 172 4.85 -20.09 -15.45
C TYR A 172 3.71 -20.87 -16.14
N ASP A 173 2.57 -21.08 -15.47
CA ASP A 173 1.36 -21.65 -16.05
C ASP A 173 0.49 -20.61 -16.79
N PHE A 174 0.61 -19.33 -16.42
CA PHE A 174 -0.31 -18.27 -16.88
C PHE A 174 0.38 -17.00 -17.42
N ILE A 175 1.29 -16.39 -16.65
CA ILE A 175 2.06 -15.20 -17.02
C ILE A 175 3.43 -15.21 -16.30
N VAL A 176 4.51 -14.83 -16.97
CA VAL A 176 5.84 -14.79 -16.33
C VAL A 176 5.96 -13.67 -15.28
N PRO A 177 6.74 -13.82 -14.20
CA PRO A 177 6.84 -12.81 -13.13
C PRO A 177 7.28 -11.43 -13.64
N LYS A 178 8.12 -11.42 -14.67
CA LYS A 178 8.66 -10.21 -15.32
C LYS A 178 7.57 -9.26 -15.83
N ILE A 179 6.35 -9.76 -16.05
CA ILE A 179 5.21 -8.94 -16.47
C ILE A 179 4.90 -7.81 -15.47
N PHE A 180 5.19 -8.03 -14.17
CA PHE A 180 4.97 -7.06 -13.12
C PHE A 180 6.20 -6.19 -12.80
N ASN A 181 7.36 -6.43 -13.44
CA ASN A 181 8.59 -5.68 -13.17
C ASN A 181 8.52 -4.17 -13.46
N PRO A 182 7.74 -3.68 -14.45
CA PRO A 182 7.55 -2.24 -14.64
C PRO A 182 6.81 -1.58 -13.46
N TYR A 183 6.03 -2.36 -12.70
CA TYR A 183 5.25 -1.89 -11.56
C TYR A 183 6.02 -2.12 -10.27
N ARG A 184 7.13 -1.40 -10.08
CA ARG A 184 8.02 -1.57 -8.91
C ARG A 184 7.46 -0.97 -7.63
N ARG A 185 6.59 0.03 -7.75
CA ARG A 185 5.94 0.69 -6.62
C ARG A 185 5.01 -0.27 -5.89
N ALA A 186 4.82 -0.03 -4.60
CA ALA A 186 3.94 -0.85 -3.77
C ALA A 186 2.48 -0.86 -4.30
N ILE A 187 2.05 0.24 -4.90
CA ILE A 187 0.77 0.37 -5.60
C ILE A 187 1.04 0.99 -6.97
N GLY A 188 0.51 0.38 -8.03
CA GLY A 188 0.64 0.89 -9.39
C GLY A 188 -0.55 0.53 -10.26
N GLU A 189 -1.09 1.50 -10.99
CA GLU A 189 -2.13 1.25 -11.98
C GLU A 189 -1.52 0.65 -13.26
N ILE A 190 -2.18 -0.35 -13.82
CA ILE A 190 -1.88 -0.94 -15.12
C ILE A 190 -2.76 -0.24 -16.16
N LYS A 191 -2.18 0.68 -16.94
CA LYS A 191 -2.87 1.48 -17.95
C LYS A 191 -2.81 0.84 -19.33
N GLU A 192 -3.74 1.19 -20.20
CA GLU A 192 -3.87 0.63 -21.56
C GLU A 192 -2.61 0.85 -22.43
N ASN A 193 -1.93 1.97 -22.22
CA ASN A 193 -0.70 2.32 -22.94
C ASN A 193 0.55 1.62 -22.40
N HIS A 194 0.46 0.82 -21.33
CA HIS A 194 1.60 0.08 -20.81
C HIS A 194 1.88 -1.17 -21.66
N GLN A 195 3.15 -1.45 -21.95
CA GLN A 195 3.60 -2.56 -22.80
C GLN A 195 2.95 -3.92 -22.45
N ASN A 196 2.78 -4.21 -21.16
CA ASN A 196 2.26 -5.50 -20.69
C ASN A 196 0.73 -5.55 -20.57
N PHE A 197 0.01 -4.46 -20.85
CA PHE A 197 -1.44 -4.38 -20.65
C PHE A 197 -2.20 -5.45 -21.45
N ARG A 198 -1.85 -5.63 -22.73
CA ARG A 198 -2.54 -6.61 -23.60
C ARG A 198 -2.48 -8.03 -23.05
N THR A 199 -1.31 -8.44 -22.54
CA THR A 199 -1.11 -9.76 -21.94
C THR A 199 -1.93 -9.91 -20.66
N ILE A 200 -1.90 -8.92 -19.78
CA ILE A 200 -2.66 -8.91 -18.52
C ILE A 200 -4.18 -8.94 -18.81
N ASN A 201 -4.66 -8.13 -19.74
CA ASN A 201 -6.07 -8.07 -20.11
C ASN A 201 -6.55 -9.39 -20.73
N THR A 202 -5.73 -10.03 -21.57
CA THR A 202 -6.00 -11.37 -22.12
C THR A 202 -6.11 -12.40 -21.01
N PHE A 203 -5.18 -12.40 -20.06
CA PHE A 203 -5.21 -13.27 -18.90
C PHE A 203 -6.51 -13.09 -18.10
N ILE A 204 -6.88 -11.86 -17.79
CA ILE A 204 -8.11 -11.56 -17.03
C ILE A 204 -9.34 -12.12 -17.75
N LYS A 205 -9.48 -11.80 -19.03
CA LYS A 205 -10.62 -12.25 -19.84
C LYS A 205 -10.71 -13.78 -19.85
N LYS A 206 -9.58 -14.48 -19.98
CA LYS A 206 -9.55 -15.95 -20.13
C LYS A 206 -9.67 -16.72 -18.82
N TYR A 207 -9.10 -16.22 -17.72
CA TYR A 207 -8.90 -17.02 -16.50
C TYR A 207 -9.57 -16.45 -15.25
N TYR A 208 -9.84 -15.13 -15.23
CA TYR A 208 -10.39 -14.47 -14.05
C TYR A 208 -11.85 -14.06 -14.20
N SER A 209 -12.20 -13.43 -15.32
CA SER A 209 -13.51 -12.80 -15.58
C SER A 209 -14.61 -13.73 -16.08
N PHE A 210 -14.32 -14.99 -16.42
CA PHE A 210 -15.37 -15.94 -16.80
C PHE A 210 -16.25 -16.27 -15.59
N LYS A 211 -17.51 -15.83 -15.67
CA LYS A 211 -18.64 -16.42 -14.94
C LYS A 211 -18.80 -17.87 -15.44
N LYS A 212 -18.76 -18.83 -14.52
CA LYS A 212 -19.69 -19.96 -14.63
C LYS A 212 -21.05 -19.45 -14.19
#